data_AF-A0A9D9I647-F1
#
_entry.id   AF-A0A9D9I647-F1
#
_cell.length_a   1.000
_cell.length_b   1.000
_cell.length_c   1.000
_cell.angle_alpha   90.00
_cell.angle_beta   90.00
_cell.angle_gamma   90.00
#
_symmetry.space_group_name_H-M   'P 1'
#
loop_
_entity.id
_entity.type
_entity.pdbx_description
1 polymer ?
#
loop_
_entity_poly.entity_id
_entity_poly.type
_entity_poly.pdbx_seq_one_letter_code
_entity_poly.pdbx_strand_id
1 'polypeptide(L)' 'MFESARTLEDIPDYFYANSIAILFPYVRAFVSTVSLQANIPPIIIPTLNLSPLKDYLKANTIISNGK' A
#
# COMPACT_ATOMS: atom_id res chain seq x y z
N MET A 1 -2.04 5.05 23.05
CA MET A 1 -3.42 5.11 22.54
C MET A 1 -3.34 5.74 21.16
N PHE A 2 -3.82 5.10 20.11
CA PHE A 2 -3.76 5.70 18.77
C PHE A 2 -4.71 6.90 18.75
N GLU A 3 -4.18 8.11 18.65
CA GLU A 3 -5.03 9.28 18.38
C GLU A 3 -5.59 9.11 16.97
N SER A 4 -6.91 9.19 16.83
CA SER A 4 -7.55 9.20 15.53
C SER A 4 -7.06 10.43 14.78
N ALA A 5 -6.29 10.24 13.71
CA ALA A 5 -5.96 11.32 12.78
C ALA A 5 -7.25 11.97 12.30
N ARG A 6 -7.42 13.26 12.57
CA ARG A 6 -8.63 14.03 12.22
C ARG A 6 -8.42 14.82 10.94
N THR A 7 -7.17 15.16 10.64
CA THR A 7 -6.77 15.84 9.41
C THR A 7 -5.63 15.12 8.71
N LEU A 8 -5.32 15.52 7.47
CA LEU A 8 -4.22 14.94 6.70
C LEU A 8 -2.85 15.33 7.28
N GLU A 9 -2.76 16.47 7.98
CA GLU A 9 -1.51 16.90 8.63
C GLU A 9 -1.12 16.01 9.81
N ASP A 10 -2.09 15.32 10.41
CA ASP A 10 -1.84 14.36 11.50
C ASP A 10 -1.16 13.08 11.00
N ILE A 11 -1.17 12.81 9.69
CA ILE A 11 -0.58 11.60 9.11
C ILE A 11 0.95 11.77 9.08
N PRO A 12 1.72 10.95 9.83
CA PRO A 12 3.17 11.07 9.84
C PRO A 12 3.77 10.76 8.47
N ASP A 13 4.86 11.44 8.09
CA ASP A 13 5.50 11.23 6.79
C ASP A 13 5.96 9.79 6.53
N TYR A 14 6.30 9.06 7.60
CA TYR A 14 6.69 7.66 7.52
C TYR A 14 5.52 6.71 7.24
N PHE A 15 4.26 7.15 7.44
CA PHE A 15 3.08 6.33 7.27
C PHE A 15 3.01 5.74 5.86
N TYR A 16 3.16 6.58 4.84
CA TYR A 16 3.07 6.17 3.44
C TYR A 16 4.18 5.18 3.07
N ALA A 17 5.43 5.45 3.46
CA ALA A 17 6.55 4.56 3.14
C ALA A 17 6.42 3.20 3.86
N ASN A 18 6.13 3.22 5.16
CA ASN A 18 6.06 2.02 5.98
C ASN A 18 4.82 1.17 5.64
N SER A 19 3.67 1.79 5.40
CA SER A 19 2.45 1.08 5.01
C SER A 19 2.65 0.31 3.69
N ILE A 20 3.27 0.94 2.70
CA ILE A 20 3.60 0.28 1.43
C ILE A 20 4.56 -0.89 1.68
N ALA A 21 5.62 -0.69 2.48
CA ALA A 21 6.60 -1.72 2.78
C ALA A 21 5.98 -2.96 3.46
N ILE A 22 4.98 -2.74 4.31
CA ILE A 22 4.23 -3.81 4.99
C ILE A 22 3.22 -4.48 4.04
N LEU A 23 2.50 -3.71 3.24
CA LEU A 23 1.42 -4.22 2.38
C LEU A 23 1.95 -4.94 1.13
N PHE A 24 3.05 -4.46 0.55
CA PHE A 24 3.58 -4.99 -0.72
C PHE A 24 3.87 -6.49 -0.71
N PRO A 25 4.47 -7.10 0.35
CA PRO A 25 4.60 -8.55 0.46
C PRO A 25 3.28 -9.31 0.33
N TYR A 26 2.18 -8.79 0.89
CA TYR A 26 0.86 -9.42 0.79
C TYR A 26 0.28 -9.33 -0.61
N VAL A 27 0.40 -8.18 -1.27
CA VAL A 27 -0.02 -8.01 -2.68
C VAL A 27 0.75 -8.96 -3.59
N ARG A 28 2.08 -9.04 -3.41
CA ARG A 28 2.93 -9.99 -4.14
C ARG A 28 2.49 -11.44 -3.94
N ALA A 29 2.25 -11.84 -2.69
CA ALA A 29 1.79 -13.20 -2.37
C ALA A 29 0.41 -13.50 -2.96
N PHE A 30 -0.49 -12.52 -2.93
CA PHE A 30 -1.83 -12.64 -3.49
C PHE A 30 -1.79 -12.88 -5.01
N VAL A 31 -1.02 -12.07 -5.75
CA VAL A 31 -0.86 -12.24 -7.21
C VAL A 31 -0.25 -13.60 -7.55
N SER A 32 0.75 -14.05 -6.80
CA SER A 32 1.34 -15.38 -6.97
C SER A 32 0.33 -16.50 -6.69
N THR A 33 -0.56 -16.31 -5.72
CA THR A 33 -1.57 -17.30 -5.34
C THR A 33 -2.67 -17.38 -6.40
N VAL A 34 -3.16 -16.23 -6.88
CA VAL A 34 -4.20 -16.18 -7.92
C VAL A 34 -3.69 -16.78 -9.23
N SER A 35 -2.46 -16.47 -9.64
CA SER A 35 -1.87 -17.05 -10.86
C SER A 35 -1.68 -18.57 -10.74
N LEU A 36 -1.22 -19.06 -9.58
CA LEU A 36 -1.13 -20.49 -9.30
C LEU A 36 -2.51 -21.18 -9.37
N GLN A 37 -3.53 -20.58 -8.76
CA GLN A 37 -4.91 -21.10 -8.78
C GLN A 37 -5.51 -21.10 -10.20
N ALA A 38 -5.11 -20.16 -11.05
CA ALA A 38 -5.48 -20.12 -12.46
C ALA A 38 -4.74 -21.16 -13.33
N ASN A 39 -3.89 -22.02 -12.73
CA ASN A 39 -3.04 -22.99 -13.43
C ASN A 39 -2.06 -22.34 -14.43
N ILE A 40 -1.68 -21.10 -14.15
CA ILE A 40 -0.65 -20.35 -14.87
C ILE A 40 0.62 -20.41 -14.01
N PRO A 41 1.83 -20.45 -14.62
CA PRO A 41 3.06 -20.30 -13.86
C PRO A 41 2.98 -19.11 -12.89
N PRO A 42 3.31 -19.29 -11.59
CA PRO A 42 3.12 -18.24 -10.59
C PRO A 42 3.82 -16.94 -10.99
N ILE A 43 3.07 -15.85 -11.03
CA ILE A 43 3.60 -14.54 -11.33
C ILE A 43 4.26 -14.00 -10.06
N ILE A 44 5.59 -13.97 -10.06
CA ILE A 44 6.37 -13.40 -8.97
C ILE A 44 6.74 -11.97 -9.30
N ILE A 45 6.07 -11.02 -8.64
CA ILE A 45 6.44 -9.60 -8.74
C ILE A 45 7.85 -9.42 -8.15
N PRO A 46 8.79 -8.79 -8.87
CA PRO A 46 10.14 -8.54 -8.37
C PRO A 46 10.13 -7.51 -7.24
N THR A 47 11.27 -7.31 -6.60
CA THR A 47 11.45 -6.18 -5.68
C THR A 47 11.31 -4.88 -6.45
N LEU A 48 10.35 -4.04 -6.06
CA LEU A 48 10.13 -2.74 -6.68
C LEU A 48 10.67 -1.63 -5.78
N ASN A 49 11.20 -0.58 -6.39
CA ASN A 49 11.48 0.67 -5.68
C ASN A 49 10.15 1.42 -5.50
N LEU A 50 9.63 1.41 -4.28
CA LEU A 50 8.34 1.99 -3.94
C LEU A 50 8.45 3.41 -3.35
N SER A 51 9.65 3.99 -3.29
CA SER A 51 9.85 5.37 -2.82
C SER A 51 9.00 6.40 -3.58
N PRO A 52 8.84 6.34 -4.92
CA PRO A 52 8.00 7.29 -5.64
C PRO A 52 6.50 7.15 -5.33
N LEU A 53 6.06 5.95 -4.95
CA LEU A 53 4.66 5.68 -4.64
C LEU A 53 4.21 6.42 -3.37
N LYS A 54 5.13 6.66 -2.44
CA LYS A 54 4.88 7.45 -1.22
C LYS A 54 4.32 8.84 -1.54
N ASP A 55 5.01 9.59 -2.41
CA ASP A 55 4.61 10.96 -2.76
C ASP A 55 3.32 10.97 -3.57
N TYR A 56 3.14 9.97 -4.46
CA TYR A 56 1.91 9.79 -5.22
C TYR A 56 0.70 9.54 -4.32
N LEU A 57 0.81 8.65 -3.33
CA LEU A 57 -0.28 8.37 -2.40
C LEU A 57 -0.59 9.58 -1.52
N LYS A 58 0.43 10.31 -1.04
CA LYS A 58 0.24 11.52 -0.25
C LYS A 58 -0.53 12.59 -1.04
N ALA A 59 -0.17 12.82 -2.30
CA ALA A 59 -0.84 13.80 -3.16
C ALA A 59 -2.30 13.44 -3.50
N ASN A 60 -2.65 12.16 -3.52
CA ASN A 60 -3.99 11.67 -3.86
C ASN A 60 -4.83 11.24 -2.64
N THR A 61 -4.33 11.45 -1.41
CA THR A 61 -5.11 11.14 -0.21
C THR A 61 -6.19 12.20 -0.02
N ILE A 62 -7.46 11.77 0.04
CA ILE A 62 -8.60 12.64 0.32
C ILE A 62 -9.28 12.22 1.62
N ILE A 63 -9.80 13.19 2.36
CA ILE A 63 -10.65 12.92 3.52
C ILE A 63 -12.00 12.45 2.97
N SER A 64 -12.31 11.17 3.17
CA SER A 64 -13.62 10.62 2.82
C SER A 64 -14.63 11.09 3.87
N ASN A 65 -15.29 12.21 3.61
CA ASN A 65 -16.48 12.61 4.35
C ASN A 65 -17.61 11.68 3.95
N GLY A 66 -17.80 10.61 4.74
CA GLY A 66 -18.94 9.71 4.58
C GLY A 66 -20.23 10.51 4.53
N LYS A 67 -21.02 10.28 3.48
CA LYS A 67 -22.47 10.45 3.57
C LYS A 67 -23.06 9.22 4.25
#